data_AF-A0A7S4EBC8-F1
#
_entry.id   AF-A0A7S4EBC8-F1
#
_cell.length_a   1.000
_cell.length_b   1.000
_cell.length_c   1.000
_cell.angle_alpha   90.00
_cell.angle_beta   90.00
_cell.angle_gamma   90.00
#
_symmetry.space_group_name_H-M   'P 1'
#
loop_
_entity.id
_entity.type
_entity.pdbx_description
1 polymer ?
#
loop_
_entity_poly.entity_id
_entity_poly.type
_entity_poly.pdbx_seq_one_letter_code
_entity_poly.pdbx_strand_id
1 'polypeptide(L)'
;MRCCQLCLLVSFGLRVRGATNGTLTVPLVARAEHRRLSVDFKEVVKLVASDAATNDEFGYSVAIDGGTIAVGAYRKGSKKGSYVGAAYIFSSDDGTHYDQIANLTAADAAANANFGSSVAIADGKVVVGAAEDDDGGTDSGAVYIFATPSPSPLPTPLPTPIPTPLPSTAAPSPAPS
;
A
#
# COMPACT_ATOMS: atom_id res chain seq x y z
N MET A 1 -8.62 -36.52 -7.96
CA MET A 1 -10.05 -36.61 -8.30
C MET A 1 -10.87 -36.55 -7.02
N ARG A 2 -11.53 -35.40 -6.81
CA ARG A 2 -12.86 -35.19 -6.22
C ARG A 2 -13.32 -36.07 -5.03
N CYS A 3 -13.53 -35.40 -3.90
CA CYS A 3 -14.65 -35.67 -2.98
C CYS A 3 -14.99 -34.30 -2.35
N CYS A 4 -15.79 -33.40 -2.97
CA CYS A 4 -17.24 -33.45 -3.22
C CYS A 4 -18.07 -33.85 -1.99
N GLN A 5 -18.26 -32.85 -1.11
CA GLN A 5 -19.59 -32.33 -0.74
C GLN A 5 -20.48 -33.23 0.13
N LEU A 6 -20.70 -32.85 1.39
CA LEU A 6 -22.05 -32.89 1.95
C LEU A 6 -22.23 -31.95 3.15
N CYS A 7 -23.30 -31.16 3.03
CA CYS A 7 -23.94 -30.31 4.02
C CYS A 7 -23.91 -30.85 5.46
N LEU A 8 -23.66 -29.98 6.44
CA LEU A 8 -24.31 -30.14 7.73
C LEU A 8 -25.04 -28.84 8.08
N LEU A 9 -26.36 -28.89 7.91
CA LEU A 9 -27.28 -27.88 8.39
C LEU A 9 -27.01 -27.60 9.86
N VAL A 10 -26.90 -26.32 10.22
CA VAL A 10 -27.02 -25.88 11.62
C VAL A 10 -28.50 -26.00 12.01
N SER A 11 -28.93 -27.20 12.35
CA SER A 11 -30.20 -27.41 13.02
C SER A 11 -29.99 -27.16 14.51
N PHE A 12 -30.36 -25.95 14.95
CA PHE A 12 -30.51 -25.63 16.36
C PHE A 12 -31.54 -26.58 16.99
N GLY A 13 -31.04 -27.58 17.72
CA GLY A 13 -31.85 -28.52 18.48
C GLY A 13 -31.61 -28.37 19.96
N LEU A 14 -31.92 -27.20 20.55
CA LEU A 14 -32.01 -27.10 22.00
C LEU A 14 -33.26 -27.87 22.45
N ARG A 15 -33.12 -29.17 22.68
CA ARG A 15 -34.13 -29.95 23.42
C ARG A 15 -33.75 -29.95 24.89
N VAL A 16 -34.33 -29.04 25.66
CA VAL A 16 -34.40 -29.20 27.11
C VAL A 16 -35.42 -30.31 27.40
N ARG A 17 -34.93 -31.48 27.81
CA ARG A 17 -35.70 -32.49 28.56
C ARG A 17 -34.94 -32.68 29.87
N GLY A 18 -35.50 -32.60 31.08
CA GLY A 18 -36.84 -32.39 31.59
C GLY A 18 -36.73 -32.13 33.10
N ALA A 19 -37.85 -31.86 33.79
CA ALA A 19 -37.84 -31.64 35.23
C ALA A 19 -37.66 -32.95 36.01
N THR A 20 -36.68 -33.00 36.92
CA THR A 20 -36.78 -33.76 38.18
C THR A 20 -36.06 -32.99 39.29
N ASN A 21 -36.73 -32.85 40.44
CA ASN A 21 -36.23 -32.17 41.63
C ASN A 21 -35.00 -32.89 42.19
N GLY A 22 -33.83 -32.33 41.98
CA GLY A 22 -32.58 -32.86 42.51
C GLY A 22 -31.44 -31.87 42.29
N THR A 23 -30.73 -31.59 43.38
CA THR A 23 -29.48 -30.82 43.49
C THR A 23 -28.64 -30.81 42.20
N LEU A 24 -28.38 -29.61 41.67
CA LEU A 24 -27.48 -29.38 40.54
C LEU A 24 -26.03 -29.65 40.95
N THR A 25 -25.58 -30.89 40.86
CA THR A 25 -24.17 -31.17 40.62
C THR A 25 -23.94 -31.11 39.12
N VAL A 26 -23.21 -30.09 38.67
CA VAL A 26 -22.76 -29.98 37.27
C VAL A 26 -21.39 -30.65 37.19
N PRO A 27 -21.25 -31.89 36.69
CA PRO A 27 -19.93 -32.39 36.36
C PRO A 27 -19.55 -31.92 34.95
N LEU A 28 -18.23 -31.85 34.77
CA LEU A 28 -17.54 -31.99 33.49
C LEU A 28 -17.46 -30.72 32.63
N VAL A 29 -16.55 -29.84 33.07
CA VAL A 29 -15.37 -29.42 32.28
C VAL A 29 -15.61 -29.43 30.76
N ALA A 30 -16.29 -28.42 30.25
CA ALA A 30 -16.12 -28.02 28.85
C ALA A 30 -14.83 -27.20 28.76
N ARG A 31 -13.68 -27.89 28.73
CA ARG A 31 -12.43 -27.26 28.29
C ARG A 31 -12.60 -26.96 26.81
N ALA A 32 -12.97 -25.73 26.49
CA ALA A 32 -12.70 -25.16 25.19
C ALA A 32 -11.17 -25.13 25.04
N GLU A 33 -10.60 -26.12 24.37
CA GLU A 33 -9.22 -26.06 23.94
C GLU A 33 -9.13 -24.95 22.91
N HIS A 34 -8.85 -23.73 23.37
CA HIS A 34 -8.32 -22.67 22.53
C HIS A 34 -6.96 -23.18 22.06
N ARG A 35 -6.96 -23.93 20.96
CA ARG A 35 -5.76 -24.28 20.22
C ARG A 35 -5.18 -22.97 19.70
N ARG A 36 -4.38 -22.30 20.55
CA ARG A 36 -3.58 -21.14 20.15
C ARG A 36 -2.63 -21.66 19.08
N LEU A 37 -2.94 -21.35 17.83
CA LEU A 37 -1.95 -21.41 16.77
C LEU A 37 -0.82 -20.48 17.21
N SER A 38 0.37 -21.04 17.42
CA SER A 38 1.57 -20.22 17.60
C SER A 38 1.81 -19.55 16.27
N VAL A 39 1.66 -18.23 16.24
CA VAL A 39 2.08 -17.40 15.11
C VAL A 39 3.40 -16.81 15.53
N ASP A 40 4.48 -17.32 14.94
CA ASP A 40 5.82 -16.84 15.20
C ASP A 40 6.10 -15.65 14.29
N PHE A 41 6.26 -14.47 14.89
CA PHE A 41 6.67 -13.27 14.17
C PHE A 41 8.18 -13.27 14.02
N LYS A 42 8.65 -13.17 12.77
CA LYS A 42 10.06 -13.07 12.43
C LYS A 42 10.31 -11.75 11.70
N GLU A 43 11.34 -11.02 12.10
CA GLU A 43 11.84 -9.90 11.32
C GLU A 43 12.33 -10.40 9.96
N VAL A 44 11.72 -9.90 8.88
CA VAL A 44 12.11 -10.24 7.50
C VAL A 44 13.07 -9.18 6.95
N VAL A 45 12.72 -7.90 7.14
CA VAL A 45 13.48 -6.75 6.63
C VAL A 45 13.40 -5.59 7.62
N LYS A 46 14.50 -4.85 7.74
CA LYS A 46 14.56 -3.54 8.37
C LYS A 46 14.68 -2.45 7.30
N LEU A 47 13.71 -1.54 7.27
CA LEU A 47 13.73 -0.39 6.37
C LEU A 47 14.51 0.77 6.99
N VAL A 48 15.38 1.40 6.20
CA VAL A 48 16.13 2.59 6.58
C VAL A 48 16.04 3.57 5.41
N ALA A 49 15.74 4.83 5.69
CA ALA A 49 15.82 5.88 4.69
C ALA A 49 17.24 5.98 4.11
N SER A 50 17.36 6.05 2.79
CA SER A 50 18.64 6.16 2.07
C SER A 50 19.48 7.38 2.48
N ASP A 51 18.83 8.43 2.99
CA ASP A 51 19.45 9.67 3.45
C ASP A 51 19.27 9.89 4.96
N ALA A 52 19.06 8.81 5.74
CA ALA A 52 18.82 8.88 7.17
C ALA A 52 19.90 9.70 7.91
N ALA A 53 19.45 10.65 8.73
CA ALA A 53 20.28 11.50 9.56
C ALA A 53 19.78 11.51 11.02
N THR A 54 20.61 12.05 11.91
CA THR A 54 20.30 12.19 13.34
C THR A 54 19.02 13.02 13.52
N ASN A 55 18.12 12.53 14.37
CA ASN A 55 16.84 13.16 14.70
C ASN A 55 15.85 13.30 13.54
N ASP A 56 16.00 12.56 12.42
CA ASP A 56 14.98 12.59 11.35
C ASP A 56 13.64 11.96 11.80
N GLU A 57 13.66 11.13 12.85
CA GLU A 57 12.49 10.41 13.39
C GLU A 57 11.73 9.61 12.32
N PHE A 58 12.48 9.00 11.40
CA PHE A 58 11.95 8.04 10.46
C PHE A 58 11.23 6.90 11.18
N GLY A 59 10.01 6.60 10.74
CA GLY A 59 9.15 5.59 11.38
C GLY A 59 8.16 6.18 12.39
N TYR A 60 8.07 7.51 12.48
CA TYR A 60 7.10 8.17 13.36
C TYR A 60 5.65 7.83 12.98
N SER A 61 5.36 7.79 11.68
CA SER A 61 4.08 7.34 11.14
C SER A 61 4.33 6.31 10.04
N VAL A 62 3.47 5.30 9.95
CA VAL A 62 3.57 4.22 8.96
C VAL A 62 2.21 3.86 8.42
N ALA A 63 2.12 3.65 7.11
CA ALA A 63 0.94 3.13 6.43
C ALA A 63 1.36 2.16 5.33
N ILE A 64 0.53 1.16 5.05
CA ILE A 64 0.79 0.13 4.05
C ILE A 64 -0.47 -0.13 3.22
N ASP A 65 -0.29 -0.24 1.90
CA ASP A 65 -1.31 -0.68 0.96
C ASP A 65 -0.66 -1.63 -0.06
N GLY A 66 -1.10 -2.89 -0.05
CA GLY A 66 -0.46 -3.96 -0.82
C GLY A 66 1.04 -4.10 -0.51
N GLY A 67 1.89 -3.93 -1.52
CA GLY A 67 3.36 -3.97 -1.41
C GLY A 67 4.01 -2.60 -1.15
N THR A 68 3.22 -1.52 -1.06
CA THR A 68 3.74 -0.16 -0.86
C THR A 68 3.61 0.27 0.59
N ILE A 69 4.73 0.69 1.17
CA ILE A 69 4.83 1.19 2.54
C ILE A 69 5.20 2.67 2.49
N ALA A 70 4.41 3.51 3.14
CA ALA A 70 4.70 4.92 3.33
C ALA A 70 5.12 5.17 4.77
N VAL A 71 6.25 5.84 4.98
CA VAL A 71 6.86 6.07 6.29
C VAL A 71 7.15 7.56 6.48
N GLY A 72 6.57 8.16 7.51
CA GLY A 72 6.82 9.55 7.88
C GLY A 72 8.07 9.75 8.72
N ALA A 73 8.71 10.90 8.53
CA ALA A 73 9.89 11.38 9.23
C ALA A 73 9.73 12.89 9.50
N TYR A 74 8.89 13.25 10.46
CA TYR A 74 8.45 14.64 10.64
C TYR A 74 9.56 15.61 11.05
N ARG A 75 10.66 15.11 11.62
CA ARG A 75 11.83 15.91 12.00
C ARG A 75 12.95 15.89 10.97
N LYS A 76 12.69 15.37 9.77
CA LYS A 76 13.63 15.42 8.66
C LYS A 76 13.99 16.87 8.33
N GLY A 77 15.25 17.09 7.99
CA GLY A 77 15.72 18.40 7.51
C GLY A 77 16.12 19.36 8.62
N SER A 78 16.47 18.84 9.80
CA SER A 78 16.89 19.53 11.03
C SER A 78 18.06 20.54 10.94
N LYS A 79 18.48 20.93 9.73
CA LYS A 79 19.52 21.95 9.51
C LYS A 79 19.07 23.26 10.17
N LYS A 80 19.75 23.61 11.27
CA LYS A 80 19.54 24.83 12.08
C LYS A 80 18.24 24.85 12.90
N GLY A 81 17.72 23.69 13.30
CA GLY A 81 16.57 23.60 14.23
C GLY A 81 15.20 23.85 13.58
N SER A 82 15.15 23.84 12.25
CA SER A 82 13.91 23.85 11.47
C SER A 82 13.60 22.43 11.01
N TYR A 83 12.38 21.96 11.26
CA TYR A 83 11.92 20.63 10.88
C TYR A 83 10.96 20.72 9.70
N VAL A 84 11.49 20.51 8.51
CA VAL A 84 10.68 20.54 7.28
C VAL A 84 9.80 19.28 7.19
N GLY A 85 10.35 18.15 7.64
CA GLY A 85 9.70 16.85 7.57
C GLY A 85 9.81 16.20 6.19
N ALA A 86 9.58 14.90 6.14
CA ALA A 86 9.56 14.10 4.91
C ALA A 86 8.69 12.85 5.08
N ALA A 87 8.28 12.26 3.95
CA ALA A 87 7.69 10.93 3.92
C ALA A 87 8.36 10.08 2.84
N TYR A 88 8.64 8.83 3.15
CA TYR A 88 9.39 7.92 2.31
C TYR A 88 8.49 6.80 1.82
N ILE A 89 8.59 6.47 0.55
CA ILE A 89 7.81 5.38 -0.05
C ILE A 89 8.73 4.23 -0.39
N PHE A 90 8.39 3.07 0.15
CA PHE A 90 9.02 1.79 -0.15
C PHE A 90 8.04 0.92 -0.92
N SER A 91 8.52 0.17 -1.90
CA SER A 91 7.71 -0.80 -2.65
C SER A 91 8.38 -2.15 -2.66
N SER A 92 7.58 -3.20 -2.64
CA SER A 92 8.02 -4.59 -2.73
C SER A 92 7.17 -5.36 -3.72
N ASP A 93 7.84 -6.11 -4.60
CA ASP A 93 7.19 -7.02 -5.55
C ASP A 93 7.01 -8.44 -4.96
N ASP A 94 7.84 -8.83 -3.99
CA ASP A 94 7.93 -10.19 -3.46
C ASP A 94 7.62 -10.30 -1.94
N GLY A 95 7.39 -9.17 -1.28
CA GLY A 95 7.15 -9.06 0.16
C GLY A 95 8.38 -9.29 1.05
N THR A 96 9.55 -9.51 0.45
CA THR A 96 10.82 -9.84 1.14
C THR A 96 11.95 -8.86 0.84
N HIS A 97 11.83 -8.06 -0.22
CA HIS A 97 12.75 -6.98 -0.57
C HIS A 97 11.97 -5.69 -0.79
N TYR A 98 12.43 -4.59 -0.20
CA TYR A 98 11.76 -3.29 -0.28
C TYR A 98 12.73 -2.25 -0.82
N ASP A 99 12.37 -1.66 -1.96
CA ASP A 99 13.12 -0.57 -2.56
C ASP A 99 12.48 0.76 -2.18
N GLN A 100 13.32 1.74 -1.78
CA GLN A 100 12.85 3.11 -1.61
C GLN A 100 12.62 3.74 -3.00
N ILE A 101 11.36 3.91 -3.38
CA ILE A 101 10.99 4.42 -4.71
C ILE A 101 10.78 5.94 -4.74
N ALA A 102 10.53 6.56 -3.58
CA ALA A 102 10.36 8.01 -3.51
C ALA A 102 10.74 8.59 -2.14
N ASN A 103 11.12 9.87 -2.16
CA ASN A 103 11.16 10.75 -0.99
C ASN A 103 10.20 11.91 -1.28
N LEU A 104 9.16 12.02 -0.47
CA LEU A 104 8.12 13.03 -0.57
C LEU A 104 8.44 14.17 0.40
N THR A 105 8.47 15.37 -0.13
CA THR A 105 8.58 16.61 0.62
C THR A 105 7.51 17.57 0.12
N ALA A 106 6.97 18.40 1.00
CA ALA A 106 6.14 19.52 0.57
C ALA A 106 6.97 20.49 -0.33
N ALA A 107 6.35 21.08 -1.35
CA ALA A 107 7.06 21.94 -2.31
C ALA A 107 7.29 23.36 -1.78
N ASP A 108 6.36 23.78 -0.94
CA ASP A 108 6.23 25.00 -0.14
C ASP A 108 6.78 24.81 1.28
N ALA A 109 7.40 23.66 1.57
CA ALA A 109 7.67 23.22 2.93
C ALA A 109 8.32 24.31 3.80
N ALA A 110 7.52 24.86 4.71
CA ALA A 110 7.95 25.84 5.67
C ALA A 110 8.80 25.19 6.76
N ALA A 111 9.56 26.03 7.46
CA ALA A 111 10.25 25.60 8.66
C ALA A 111 9.23 25.13 9.70
N ASN A 112 9.43 23.94 10.27
CA ASN A 112 8.57 23.35 11.31
C ASN A 112 7.18 22.91 10.84
N ALA A 113 6.92 22.76 9.53
CA ALA A 113 5.64 22.25 9.05
C ALA A 113 5.29 20.83 9.56
N ASN A 114 6.27 20.07 10.07
CA ASN A 114 6.11 18.70 10.58
C ASN A 114 5.48 17.76 9.56
N PHE A 115 5.90 17.90 8.30
CA PHE A 115 5.46 17.04 7.20
C PHE A 115 5.84 15.58 7.46
N GLY A 116 4.88 14.66 7.41
CA GLY A 116 5.11 13.26 7.76
C GLY A 116 4.77 12.93 9.22
N SER A 117 4.17 13.86 9.96
CA SER A 117 3.56 13.59 11.27
C SER A 117 2.46 12.54 11.19
N SER A 118 1.72 12.50 10.07
CA SER A 118 0.75 11.47 9.76
C SER A 118 0.86 11.08 8.28
N VAL A 119 0.66 9.79 8.00
CA VAL A 119 0.68 9.24 6.66
C VAL A 119 -0.45 8.24 6.52
N ALA A 120 -1.15 8.27 5.38
CA ALA A 120 -2.11 7.26 4.97
C ALA A 120 -1.88 6.93 3.49
N ILE A 121 -2.14 5.68 3.11
CA ILE A 121 -2.06 5.24 1.72
C ILE A 121 -3.28 4.39 1.39
N ALA A 122 -3.88 4.66 0.23
CA ALA A 122 -4.96 3.87 -0.34
C ALA A 122 -5.08 4.15 -1.85
N ASP A 123 -5.36 3.12 -2.64
CA ASP A 123 -5.70 3.25 -4.07
C ASP A 123 -4.64 4.04 -4.88
N GLY A 124 -3.35 3.84 -4.54
CA GLY A 124 -2.23 4.55 -5.19
C GLY A 124 -2.11 6.03 -4.83
N LYS A 125 -2.83 6.50 -3.81
CA LYS A 125 -2.70 7.84 -3.23
C LYS A 125 -2.04 7.76 -1.86
N VAL A 126 -1.03 8.59 -1.65
CA VAL A 126 -0.41 8.80 -0.35
C VAL A 126 -0.83 10.17 0.15
N VAL A 127 -1.40 10.21 1.34
CA VAL A 127 -1.81 11.41 2.05
C VAL A 127 -0.83 11.63 3.19
N VAL A 128 -0.24 12.82 3.25
CA VAL A 128 0.75 13.18 4.26
C VAL A 128 0.31 14.45 4.98
N GLY A 129 0.24 14.40 6.30
CA GLY A 129 -0.07 15.56 7.13
C GLY A 129 1.17 16.35 7.52
N ALA A 130 1.00 17.67 7.57
CA ALA A 130 1.94 18.66 8.09
C ALA A 130 1.21 19.48 9.15
N ALA A 131 1.24 19.02 10.41
CA ALA A 131 0.35 19.53 11.45
C ALA A 131 0.64 20.97 11.91
N GLU A 132 1.85 21.47 11.64
CA GLU A 132 2.34 22.80 12.03
C GLU A 132 2.59 23.68 10.80
N ASP A 133 1.91 23.40 9.70
CA ASP A 133 1.96 24.23 8.50
C ASP A 133 1.21 25.56 8.70
N ASP A 134 1.80 26.65 8.22
CA ASP A 134 1.36 28.03 8.50
C ASP A 134 0.54 28.66 7.36
N ASP A 135 0.30 27.96 6.25
CA ASP A 135 -0.34 28.55 5.05
C ASP A 135 -1.77 29.03 5.32
N GLY A 136 -2.48 28.39 6.26
CA GLY A 136 -3.81 28.77 6.74
C GLY A 136 -3.83 29.68 7.98
N GLY A 137 -2.67 30.11 8.47
CA GLY A 137 -2.48 30.78 9.76
C GLY A 137 -1.53 29.98 10.67
N THR A 138 -1.09 30.58 11.79
CA THR A 138 -0.10 29.97 12.69
C THR A 138 -0.52 28.57 13.14
N ASP A 139 0.31 27.58 12.84
CA ASP A 139 0.14 26.15 13.12
C ASP A 139 -1.24 25.61 12.67
N SER A 140 -1.78 26.14 11.57
CA SER A 140 -3.09 25.74 11.03
C SER A 140 -3.13 24.33 10.46
N GLY A 141 -1.95 23.85 10.04
CA GLY A 141 -1.76 22.54 9.44
C GLY A 141 -2.18 22.46 7.98
N ALA A 142 -1.55 21.54 7.25
CA ALA A 142 -1.84 21.24 5.85
C ALA A 142 -1.80 19.73 5.61
N VAL A 143 -2.43 19.32 4.51
CA VAL A 143 -2.45 17.93 4.04
C VAL A 143 -2.07 17.89 2.58
N TYR A 144 -1.09 17.06 2.26
CA TYR A 144 -0.54 16.90 0.93
C TYR A 144 -0.94 15.53 0.37
N ILE A 145 -1.43 15.51 -0.87
CA ILE A 145 -1.86 14.28 -1.54
C ILE A 145 -0.94 14.02 -2.72
N PHE A 146 -0.25 12.89 -2.69
CA PHE A 146 0.62 12.40 -3.75
C PHE A 146 -0.08 11.24 -4.44
N ALA A 147 -0.23 11.29 -5.75
CA ALA A 147 -0.68 10.16 -6.54
C ALA A 147 0.51 9.56 -7.28
N THR A 148 0.61 8.23 -7.31
CA THR A 148 1.51 7.60 -8.28
C THR A 148 1.05 8.01 -9.68
N PRO A 149 1.96 8.39 -10.60
CA PRO A 149 1.57 8.60 -11.97
C PRO A 149 0.98 7.28 -12.46
N SER A 150 -0.31 7.29 -12.83
CA SER A 150 -0.86 6.22 -13.65
C SER A 150 0.12 6.03 -14.80
N PRO A 151 0.57 4.80 -15.13
CA PRO A 151 1.43 4.62 -16.27
C PRO A 151 0.71 5.25 -17.46
N SER A 152 1.24 6.39 -17.94
CA SER A 152 0.73 7.01 -19.15
C SER A 152 0.79 5.91 -20.19
N PRO A 153 -0.32 5.56 -20.86
CA PRO A 153 -0.24 4.59 -21.93
C PRO A 153 0.82 5.12 -22.89
N LEU A 154 1.92 4.36 -23.03
CA LEU A 154 2.99 4.67 -23.95
C LEU A 154 2.32 5.04 -25.28
N PRO A 155 2.68 6.16 -25.94
CA PRO A 155 2.08 6.50 -27.22
C PRO A 155 2.19 5.25 -28.10
N THR A 156 1.03 4.66 -28.44
CA THR A 156 0.98 3.45 -29.26
C THR A 156 1.84 3.76 -30.48
N PRO A 157 2.90 2.99 -30.78
CA PRO A 157 3.71 3.28 -31.95
C PRO A 157 2.75 3.39 -33.13
N LEU A 158 2.74 4.56 -33.78
CA LEU A 158 1.88 4.83 -34.93
C LEU A 158 2.04 3.63 -35.87
N PRO A 159 0.95 2.98 -36.33
CA PRO A 159 1.07 1.87 -37.25
C PRO A 159 1.98 2.33 -38.40
N THR A 160 3.13 1.67 -38.56
CA THR A 160 4.03 1.97 -39.67
C THR A 160 3.18 1.87 -40.93
N PRO A 161 3.11 2.92 -41.78
CA PRO A 161 2.30 2.85 -42.98
C PRO A 161 2.74 1.62 -43.75
N ILE A 162 1.79 0.71 -44.01
CA ILE A 162 2.04 -0.44 -44.87
C ILE A 162 2.57 0.14 -46.18
N PRO A 163 3.80 -0.22 -46.63
CA PRO A 163 4.31 0.28 -47.89
C PRO A 163 3.29 -0.08 -48.96
N THR A 164 2.69 0.96 -49.56
CA THR A 164 1.79 0.75 -50.69
C THR A 164 2.62 0.07 -51.77
N PRO A 165 2.21 -1.12 -52.27
CA PRO A 165 2.98 -1.81 -53.29
C PRO A 165 3.13 -0.86 -54.48
N LEU A 166 4.39 -0.65 -54.90
CA LEU A 166 4.71 0.14 -56.08
C LEU A 166 3.89 -0.42 -57.25
N PRO A 167 3.20 0.43 -58.06
CA PRO A 167 2.47 -0.06 -59.21
C PRO A 167 3.43 -0.88 -60.08
N SER A 168 3.10 -2.17 -60.26
CA SER A 168 3.80 -3.02 -61.21
C SER A 168 3.58 -2.39 -62.58
N THR A 169 4.61 -1.72 -63.11
CA THR A 169 4.60 -1.24 -64.48
C THR A 169 4.39 -2.46 -65.37
N ALA A 170 3.18 -2.54 -65.95
CA ALA A 170 2.88 -3.50 -66.99
C ALA A 170 3.94 -3.37 -68.08
N ALA A 171 4.58 -4.49 -68.42
CA ALA A 171 5.51 -4.55 -69.53
C ALA A 171 4.80 -4.04 -70.81
N PRO A 172 5.45 -3.20 -71.63
CA PRO A 172 4.85 -2.74 -72.87
C PRO A 172 4.55 -3.95 -73.77
N SER A 173 3.32 -3.99 -74.29
CA SER A 173 2.90 -5.00 -75.25
C SER A 173 3.85 -5.02 -76.47
N PRO A 174 4.24 -6.20 -76.97
CA PRO A 174 5.06 -6.27 -78.18
C PRO A 174 4.28 -5.75 -79.39
N ALA A 175 4.92 -4.90 -80.19
CA ALA A 175 4.36 -4.35 -81.41
C ALA A 175 4.10 -5.46 -82.45
N PRO A 176 3.00 -5.40 -83.22
CA PRO A 176 2.78 -6.31 -84.35
C PRO A 176 3.72 -5.97 -85.53
N SER A 177 4.00 -7.02 -86.30
CA SER A 177 5.04 -7.17 -87.33
C SER A 177 5.05 -6.17 -88.48
#